data_AF-A0A261GH21-F1
#
_entry.id   AF-A0A261GH21-F1
#
_cell.length_a   1.000
_cell.length_b   1.000
_cell.length_c   1.000
_cell.angle_alpha   90.00
_cell.angle_beta   90.00
_cell.angle_gamma   90.00
#
_symmetry.space_group_name_H-M   'P 1'
#
loop_
_entity.id
_entity.type
_entity.pdbx_description
1 polymer ?
#
loop_
_entity_poly.entity_id
_entity_poly.type
_entity_poly.pdbx_seq_one_letter_code
_entity_poly.pdbx_strand_id
1 'polypeptide(L)'
;MAELTYKEISYIRSALKFRLDCLEKELEMDNSAEPEHQLDEDERHDHQEDIVFYDKLLYMFEKAEKQSEDLKVVQSIEVPERNK
;
A
#
# COMPACT_ATOMS: atom_id res chain seq x y z
N MET A 1 12.59 -2.14 -18.97
CA MET A 1 11.73 -2.22 -17.79
C MET A 1 10.47 -1.43 -18.10
N ALA A 2 9.29 -1.96 -17.81
CA ALA A 2 8.04 -1.20 -17.95
C ALA A 2 7.83 -0.36 -16.67
N GLU A 3 7.58 0.94 -16.83
CA GLU A 3 7.24 1.83 -15.73
C GLU A 3 5.73 1.73 -15.43
N LEU A 4 5.36 1.77 -14.15
CA LEU A 4 3.97 1.77 -13.73
C LEU A 4 3.34 3.15 -13.89
N THR A 5 2.11 3.20 -14.38
CA THR A 5 1.31 4.42 -14.43
C THR A 5 0.77 4.82 -13.06
N TYR A 6 0.39 6.09 -12.88
CA TYR A 6 -0.27 6.56 -11.65
C TYR A 6 -1.50 5.70 -11.27
N LYS A 7 -2.32 5.30 -12.26
CA LYS A 7 -3.50 4.47 -11.98
C LYS A 7 -3.14 3.10 -11.43
N GLU A 8 -2.08 2.48 -11.97
CA GLU A 8 -1.58 1.19 -11.50
C GLU A 8 -0.98 1.30 -10.10
N ILE A 9 -0.19 2.35 -9.85
CA ILE A 9 0.36 2.66 -8.52
C ILE A 9 -0.77 2.82 -7.50
N SER A 10 -1.79 3.62 -7.82
CA SER A 10 -2.93 3.88 -6.94
C SER A 10 -3.76 2.62 -6.65
N TYR A 11 -3.95 1.79 -7.68
CA TYR A 11 -4.63 0.51 -7.56
C TYR A 11 -3.85 -0.44 -6.62
N ILE A 12 -2.54 -0.60 -6.86
CA ILE A 12 -1.70 -1.48 -6.03
C ILE A 12 -1.65 -0.97 -4.58
N ARG A 13 -1.49 0.35 -4.36
CA ARG A 13 -1.56 0.96 -3.02
C ARG A 13 -2.86 0.60 -2.31
N SER A 14 -4.00 0.72 -3.01
CA SER A 14 -5.31 0.44 -2.42
C SER A 14 -5.48 -1.05 -2.10
N ALA A 15 -4.99 -1.94 -2.96
CA ALA A 15 -5.00 -3.38 -2.71
C ALA A 15 -4.12 -3.78 -1.51
N LEU A 16 -2.94 -3.16 -1.38
CA LEU A 16 -2.05 -3.36 -0.23
C LEU A 16 -2.71 -2.94 1.08
N LYS A 17 -3.36 -1.77 1.13
CA LYS A 17 -4.13 -1.34 2.31
C LYS A 17 -5.22 -2.34 2.67
N PHE A 18 -5.98 -2.78 1.68
CA PHE A 18 -7.04 -3.76 1.92
C PHE A 18 -6.49 -5.08 2.48
N ARG A 19 -5.36 -5.59 1.96
CA ARG A 19 -4.76 -6.83 2.48
C ARG A 19 -4.22 -6.65 3.90
N LEU A 20 -3.58 -5.52 4.21
CA LEU A 20 -3.13 -5.19 5.56
C LEU A 20 -4.32 -5.18 6.54
N ASP A 21 -5.40 -4.47 6.21
CA ASP A 21 -6.62 -4.44 7.03
C ASP A 21 -7.20 -5.86 7.25
N CYS A 22 -7.12 -6.74 6.25
CA CYS A 22 -7.55 -8.13 6.39
C CYS A 22 -6.66 -8.92 7.35
N LEU A 23 -5.33 -8.82 7.21
CA LEU A 23 -4.37 -9.50 8.08
C LEU A 23 -4.49 -9.04 9.54
N GLU A 24 -4.63 -7.73 9.76
CA GLU A 24 -4.82 -7.16 11.10
C GLU A 24 -6.11 -7.70 11.73
N LYS A 25 -7.22 -7.76 10.96
CA LYS A 25 -8.47 -8.35 11.43
C LYS A 25 -8.37 -9.85 11.68
N GLU A 26 -7.66 -10.59 10.84
CA GLU A 26 -7.41 -12.02 11.03
C GLU A 26 -6.71 -12.25 12.38
N LEU A 27 -5.69 -11.44 12.72
CA LEU A 27 -5.02 -11.50 14.02
C LEU A 27 -5.89 -11.00 15.19
N GLU A 28 -6.72 -9.97 15.00
CA GLU A 28 -7.67 -9.52 16.03
C GLU A 28 -8.70 -10.61 16.37
N MET A 29 -9.23 -11.27 15.33
CA MET A 29 -10.16 -12.39 15.49
C MET A 29 -9.48 -13.56 16.18
N ASP A 30 -8.27 -13.91 15.77
CA ASP A 30 -7.46 -14.95 16.41
C ASP A 30 -7.27 -14.70 17.92
N ASN A 31 -6.90 -13.47 18.32
CA ASN A 31 -6.70 -13.13 19.73
C ASN A 31 -7.96 -13.27 20.60
N SER A 32 -9.14 -13.30 19.99
CA SER A 32 -10.44 -13.47 20.66
C SER A 32 -11.10 -14.83 20.39
N ALA A 33 -10.43 -15.71 19.65
CA ALA A 33 -10.91 -17.05 19.35
C ALA A 33 -10.73 -18.00 20.55
N GLU A 34 -11.60 -19.01 20.63
CA GLU A 34 -11.41 -20.14 21.53
C GLU A 34 -10.06 -20.83 21.23
N PRO A 35 -9.36 -21.42 22.22
CA PRO A 35 -8.02 -21.97 22.04
C PRO A 35 -7.87 -23.00 20.90
N GLU A 36 -8.94 -23.74 20.60
CA GLU A 36 -9.00 -24.74 19.53
C GLU A 36 -9.18 -24.15 18.12
N HIS A 37 -9.39 -22.84 18.04
CA HIS A 37 -9.57 -22.07 16.81
C HIS A 37 -8.52 -20.97 16.64
N GLN A 38 -7.56 -20.88 17.56
CA GLN A 38 -6.42 -19.98 17.42
C GLN A 38 -5.43 -20.55 16.41
N LEU A 39 -4.84 -19.65 15.63
CA LEU A 39 -3.65 -19.87 14.84
C LEU A 39 -2.55 -20.42 15.75
N ASP A 40 -1.82 -21.41 15.23
CA ASP A 40 -0.60 -21.84 15.88
C ASP A 40 0.49 -20.74 15.81
N GLU A 41 1.60 -20.98 16.52
CA GLU A 41 2.68 -19.99 16.60
C GLU A 41 3.33 -19.71 15.24
N ASP A 42 3.42 -20.71 14.37
CA ASP A 42 4.04 -20.58 13.04
C ASP A 42 3.14 -19.77 12.12
N GLU A 43 1.84 -20.09 12.07
CA GLU A 43 0.85 -19.35 11.28
C GLU A 43 0.74 -17.88 11.74
N ARG A 44 0.72 -17.65 13.06
CA ARG A 44 0.70 -16.29 13.62
C ARG A 44 1.96 -15.52 13.25
N HIS A 45 3.11 -16.18 13.26
CA HIS A 45 4.38 -15.58 12.88
C HIS A 45 4.38 -15.18 11.40
N ASP A 46 3.93 -16.06 10.50
CA ASP A 46 3.82 -15.80 9.07
C ASP A 46 2.93 -14.56 8.79
N HIS A 47 1.78 -14.44 9.48
CA HIS A 47 0.91 -13.26 9.34
C HIS A 47 1.60 -11.97 9.79
N GLN A 48 2.38 -12.01 10.87
CA GLN A 48 3.12 -10.85 11.35
C GLN A 48 4.24 -10.44 10.38
N GLU A 49 4.94 -11.41 9.79
CA GLU A 49 5.95 -11.14 8.76
C GLU A 49 5.32 -10.52 7.50
N ASP A 50 4.19 -11.05 7.06
CA ASP A 50 3.40 -10.53 5.93
C ASP A 50 2.96 -9.09 6.18
N ILE A 51 2.47 -8.77 7.38
CA ILE A 51 2.11 -7.39 7.75
C ILE A 51 3.31 -6.45 7.61
N VAL A 52 4.46 -6.80 8.19
CA VAL A 52 5.67 -5.98 8.11
C VAL A 52 6.15 -5.82 6.67
N PHE A 53 6.01 -6.87 5.86
CA PHE A 53 6.38 -6.83 4.45
C PHE A 53 5.43 -5.91 3.65
N TYR A 54 4.12 -6.08 3.81
CA TYR A 54 3.13 -5.28 3.09
C TYR A 54 3.12 -3.81 3.52
N ASP A 55 3.41 -3.50 4.78
CA ASP A 55 3.55 -2.11 5.25
C ASP A 55 4.73 -1.40 4.55
N LYS A 56 5.87 -2.09 4.42
CA LYS A 56 7.03 -1.57 3.67
C LYS A 56 6.72 -1.38 2.19
N LEU A 57 6.02 -2.33 1.56
CA LEU A 57 5.57 -2.19 0.18
C LEU A 57 4.61 -1.00 0.03
N LEU A 58 3.64 -0.89 0.93
CA LEU A 58 2.65 0.19 0.94
C LEU A 58 3.33 1.55 0.99
N TYR A 59 4.29 1.73 1.90
CA TYR A 59 5.09 2.96 2.00
C TYR A 59 5.78 3.32 0.67
N MET A 60 6.35 2.33 -0.02
CA MET A 60 6.98 2.57 -1.33
C MET A 60 5.96 3.02 -2.39
N PHE A 61 4.77 2.41 -2.42
CA PHE A 61 3.71 2.79 -3.36
C PHE A 61 3.10 4.16 -3.02
N GLU A 62 2.94 4.50 -1.74
CA GLU A 62 2.51 5.84 -1.31
C GLU A 62 3.51 6.92 -1.74
N LYS A 63 4.81 6.65 -1.59
CA LYS A 63 5.86 7.55 -2.05
C LYS A 63 5.86 7.70 -3.58
N ALA A 64 5.71 6.60 -4.31
CA ALA A 64 5.65 6.61 -5.78
C ALA A 64 4.40 7.33 -6.31
N GLU A 65 3.25 7.20 -5.63
CA GLU A 65 2.01 7.88 -5.99
C GLU A 65 2.18 9.40 -5.83
N LYS A 66 2.73 9.84 -4.70
CA LYS A 66 3.03 11.25 -4.45
C LYS A 66 3.98 11.84 -5.49
N GLN A 67 5.07 11.14 -5.81
CA GLN A 67 6.02 11.57 -6.84
C GLN A 67 5.35 11.68 -8.22
N SER A 68 4.46 10.75 -8.55
CA SER A 68 3.70 10.77 -9.81
C SER A 68 2.69 11.91 -9.85
N GLU A 69 2.12 12.31 -8.72
CA GLU A 69 1.23 13.47 -8.60
C GLU A 69 2.01 14.79 -8.73
N ASP A 70 3.13 14.93 -8.01
CA ASP A 70 4.00 16.11 -8.06
C ASP A 70 4.50 16.38 -9.49
N LEU A 71 4.89 15.33 -10.24
CA LEU A 71 5.32 15.47 -11.64
C LEU A 71 4.19 15.96 -12.56
N LYS A 72 2.93 15.54 -12.32
CA LYS A 72 1.78 16.06 -13.07
C LYS A 72 1.55 17.55 -12.78
N VAL A 73 1.73 17.98 -11.53
CA VAL A 73 1.59 19.39 -11.11
C VAL A 73 2.68 20.27 -11.74
N VAL A 74 3.91 19.77 -11.88
CA VAL A 74 5.01 20.51 -12.51
C VAL A 74 4.78 20.70 -14.02
N GLN A 75 4.14 19.74 -14.70
CA GLN A 75 3.85 19.83 -16.14
C GLN A 75 2.68 20.76 -16.49
N SER A 76 1.81 21.09 -15.53
CA SER A 76 0.64 21.96 -15.74
C SER A 76 0.88 23.46 -15.45
N ILE A 77 2.13 23.88 -15.28
CA ILE A 77 2.47 25.31 -15.21
C ILE A 77 2.35 25.92 -16.61
N GLU A 78 1.28 26.69 -16.85
CA GLU A 78 1.17 27.55 -18.04
C GLU A 78 2.34 28.53 -18.04
N VAL A 79 3.25 28.38 -19.01
CA VAL A 79 4.24 29.41 -19.31
C VAL A 79 3.46 30.59 -19.89
N PRO A 80 3.40 31.77 -19.24
CA PRO A 80 2.70 32.90 -19.81
C PRO A 80 3.34 33.21 -21.17
N GLU A 81 2.53 33.17 -22.23
CA GLU A 81 2.97 33.58 -23.56
C GLU A 81 3.56 34.99 -23.43
N ARG A 82 4.84 35.13 -23.76
CA ARG A 82 5.47 36.43 -23.93
C ARG A 82 4.77 37.09 -25.13
N ASN A 83 3.74 37.89 -24.84
CA ASN A 83 3.13 38.80 -25.81
C ASN A 83 4.24 39.58 -26.51
N LYS A 84 4.35 39.37 -27.83
CA LYS A 84 5.14 40.20 -28.73
C LYS A 84 4.31 41.39 -29.16
#